data_AF-A0A7G5E6X2-F1
#
_entry.id   AF-A0A7G5E6X2-F1
#
_cell.length_a   1.000
_cell.length_b   1.000
_cell.length_c   1.000
_cell.angle_alpha   90.00
_cell.angle_beta   90.00
_cell.angle_gamma   90.00
#
_symmetry.space_group_name_H-M   'P 1'
#
loop_
_entity.id
_entity.type
_entity.pdbx_description
1 polymer ?
#
loop_
_entity_poly.entity_id
_entity_poly.type
_entity_poly.pdbx_seq_one_letter_code
_entity_poly.pdbx_strand_id
1 'polypeptide(L)'
;MQFTWKAAMNGYTEKDWRDFVFFSANVQHLLGIHQLDIQQNLHRAAINFSRRQAETDATKFLLEDKTYWISPERAQFILSFHFGYYRAVPAFLVQRGYKLCIPVAKEVMLQQSQHYAALLGDRWQKQVVFLEAEDPHLFFKLRQQMDLGYHIFCYLDGGVNAAKDFQAQKLSEIPFLNGSIKIKHGILSMAFLLQKNITVLIAKIAAENEPIVICELSHWFENWFPSARQFKDYFSRIIYEDFEETLLEYPEAWEAWLYLHKIMSPSSDVATWPATNRIISFSMKEKQLLLDKFTYLSYPL
;
A
#
# COMPACT_ATOMS: atom_id res chain seq x y z
N MET A 1 20.63 20.67 -21.60
CA MET A 1 19.33 20.91 -22.26
C MET A 1 18.28 21.02 -21.15
N GLN A 2 17.57 22.15 -21.01
CA GLN A 2 16.48 22.24 -20.02
C GLN A 2 15.34 21.33 -20.49
N PHE A 3 15.16 20.21 -19.82
CA PHE A 3 14.04 19.30 -20.06
C PHE A 3 12.76 20.00 -19.59
N THR A 4 11.94 20.47 -20.53
CA THR A 4 10.65 21.11 -20.19
C THR A 4 9.57 20.05 -20.09
N TRP A 5 8.55 20.27 -19.24
CA TRP A 5 7.41 19.34 -19.13
C TRP A 5 6.68 19.15 -20.48
N LYS A 6 6.75 20.14 -21.39
CA LYS A 6 6.22 20.05 -22.76
C LYS A 6 6.92 18.97 -23.58
N ALA A 7 8.24 18.85 -23.47
CA ALA A 7 8.99 17.80 -24.15
C ALA A 7 8.70 16.42 -23.54
N ALA A 8 8.52 16.36 -22.22
CA ALA A 8 8.16 15.17 -21.46
C ALA A 8 6.77 14.62 -21.83
N MET A 9 5.77 15.49 -22.03
CA MET A 9 4.39 15.11 -22.37
C MET A 9 4.26 14.34 -23.68
N ASN A 10 5.13 14.60 -24.66
CA ASN A 10 5.08 13.96 -25.98
C ASN A 10 5.34 12.43 -25.95
N GLY A 11 5.89 11.91 -24.84
CA GLY A 11 6.13 10.47 -24.65
C GLY A 11 5.01 9.72 -23.93
N TYR A 12 3.89 10.38 -23.61
CA TYR A 12 2.80 9.84 -22.80
C TYR A 12 1.46 9.87 -23.55
N THR A 13 0.58 8.90 -23.27
CA THR A 13 -0.85 9.11 -23.54
C THR A 13 -1.43 10.15 -22.56
N GLU A 14 -2.56 10.77 -22.87
CA GLU A 14 -3.21 11.73 -21.95
C GLU A 14 -3.43 11.12 -20.56
N LYS A 15 -3.89 9.86 -20.52
CA LYS A 15 -4.14 9.14 -19.27
C LYS A 15 -2.84 8.95 -18.49
N ASP A 16 -1.80 8.43 -19.14
CA ASP A 16 -0.54 8.12 -18.46
C ASP A 16 0.16 9.41 -18.00
N TRP A 17 0.01 10.51 -18.75
CA TRP A 17 0.54 11.82 -18.35
C TRP A 17 -0.16 12.34 -17.09
N ARG A 18 -1.48 12.22 -17.01
CA ARG A 18 -2.22 12.58 -15.81
C ARG A 18 -1.78 11.74 -14.62
N ASP A 19 -1.63 10.44 -14.79
CA ASP A 19 -1.20 9.55 -13.71
C ASP A 19 0.24 9.90 -13.25
N PHE A 20 1.15 10.20 -14.20
CA PHE A 20 2.48 10.73 -13.91
C PHE A 20 2.47 12.05 -13.12
N VAL A 21 1.57 12.97 -13.47
CA VAL A 21 1.49 14.28 -12.83
C VAL A 21 1.22 14.16 -11.32
N PHE A 22 0.28 13.29 -10.91
CA PHE A 22 0.03 13.01 -9.49
C PHE A 22 1.12 12.15 -8.83
N PHE A 23 1.68 11.19 -9.55
CA PHE A 23 2.84 10.41 -9.11
C PHE A 23 4.02 11.33 -8.75
N SER A 24 4.32 12.30 -9.62
CA SER A 24 5.44 13.23 -9.44
C SER A 24 5.27 14.13 -8.20
N ALA A 25 4.04 14.48 -7.84
CA ALA A 25 3.73 15.18 -6.61
C ALA A 25 4.00 14.31 -5.37
N ASN A 26 3.59 13.04 -5.38
CA ASN A 26 3.84 12.11 -4.27
C ASN A 26 5.36 11.93 -4.03
N VAL A 27 6.10 11.74 -5.12
CA VAL A 27 7.57 11.61 -5.09
C VAL A 27 8.25 12.88 -4.58
N GLN A 28 7.76 14.07 -4.92
CA GLN A 28 8.30 15.31 -4.37
C GLN A 28 8.03 15.46 -2.88
N HIS A 29 6.81 15.16 -2.43
CA HIS A 29 6.48 15.24 -1.00
C HIS A 29 7.34 14.30 -0.16
N LEU A 30 7.48 13.03 -0.59
CA LEU A 30 8.04 12.00 0.26
C LEU A 30 9.50 11.68 -0.03
N LEU A 31 9.95 11.71 -1.30
CA LEU A 31 11.35 11.44 -1.65
C LEU A 31 12.17 12.72 -1.83
N GLY A 32 11.56 13.92 -1.84
CA GLY A 32 12.28 15.18 -2.06
C GLY A 32 12.93 15.28 -3.45
N ILE A 33 12.50 14.47 -4.42
CA ILE A 33 13.06 14.48 -5.78
C ILE A 33 12.34 15.55 -6.60
N HIS A 34 12.99 16.66 -6.90
CA HIS A 34 12.38 17.78 -7.63
C HIS A 34 12.66 17.77 -9.14
N GLN A 35 13.65 16.99 -9.60
CA GLN A 35 14.05 16.91 -11.01
C GLN A 35 13.06 16.05 -11.80
N LEU A 36 12.51 16.62 -12.88
CA LEU A 36 11.44 16.00 -13.66
C LEU A 36 11.89 14.71 -14.37
N ASP A 37 13.11 14.69 -14.90
CA ASP A 37 13.69 13.53 -15.57
C ASP A 37 13.85 12.33 -14.62
N ILE A 38 14.26 12.58 -13.38
CA ILE A 38 14.34 11.54 -12.34
C ILE A 38 12.94 11.03 -12.00
N GLN A 39 11.96 11.93 -11.80
CA GLN A 39 10.57 11.54 -11.56
C GLN A 39 10.01 10.67 -12.69
N GLN A 40 10.29 11.01 -13.95
CA GLN A 40 9.84 10.25 -15.11
C GLN A 40 10.51 8.88 -15.20
N ASN A 41 11.80 8.78 -14.90
CA ASN A 41 12.52 7.50 -14.85
C ASN A 41 11.91 6.59 -13.79
N LEU A 42 11.65 7.13 -12.59
CA LEU A 42 11.05 6.37 -11.50
C LEU A 42 9.61 5.94 -11.83
N HIS A 43 8.81 6.82 -12.46
CA HIS A 43 7.46 6.46 -12.91
C HIS A 43 7.46 5.31 -13.91
N ARG A 44 8.36 5.34 -14.90
CA ARG A 44 8.51 4.24 -15.87
C ARG A 44 8.97 2.96 -15.18
N ALA A 45 9.91 3.07 -14.23
CA ALA A 45 10.35 1.91 -13.44
C ALA A 45 9.19 1.31 -12.65
N ALA A 46 8.34 2.14 -12.02
CA ALA A 46 7.18 1.68 -11.25
C ALA A 46 6.12 0.99 -12.13
N ILE A 47 5.81 1.55 -13.31
CA ILE A 47 4.91 0.90 -14.28
C ILE A 47 5.48 -0.44 -14.76
N ASN A 48 6.77 -0.47 -15.12
CA ASN A 48 7.43 -1.69 -15.58
C ASN A 48 7.46 -2.75 -14.47
N PHE A 49 7.71 -2.34 -13.23
CA PHE A 49 7.67 -3.22 -12.07
C PHE A 49 6.25 -3.78 -11.85
N SER A 50 5.22 -2.93 -11.86
CA SER A 50 3.82 -3.35 -11.73
C SER A 50 3.43 -4.39 -12.78
N ARG A 51 3.87 -4.22 -14.04
CA ARG A 51 3.65 -5.20 -15.11
C ARG A 51 4.37 -6.53 -14.83
N ARG A 52 5.67 -6.48 -14.48
CA ARG A 52 6.45 -7.70 -14.14
C ARG A 52 5.81 -8.45 -12.98
N GLN A 53 5.40 -7.73 -11.93
CA GLN A 53 4.73 -8.29 -10.76
C GLN A 53 3.41 -9.00 -11.12
N ALA A 54 2.63 -8.45 -12.07
CA ALA A 54 1.40 -9.07 -12.54
C ALA A 54 1.63 -10.35 -13.37
N GLU A 55 2.79 -10.44 -14.05
CA GLU A 55 3.20 -11.57 -14.88
C GLU A 55 3.98 -12.65 -14.09
N THR A 56 4.40 -12.36 -12.87
CA THR A 56 5.27 -13.25 -12.09
C THR A 56 4.52 -14.48 -11.60
N ASP A 57 5.11 -15.65 -11.85
CA ASP A 57 4.61 -16.93 -11.37
C ASP A 57 4.86 -17.08 -9.86
N ALA A 58 3.78 -16.94 -9.07
CA ALA A 58 3.79 -17.01 -7.61
C ALA A 58 3.67 -18.48 -7.12
N THR A 59 4.56 -19.36 -7.59
CA THR A 59 4.55 -20.79 -7.20
C THR A 59 5.80 -21.23 -6.45
N LYS A 60 6.89 -20.45 -6.50
CA LYS A 60 8.13 -20.75 -5.77
C LYS A 60 8.41 -19.68 -4.72
N PHE A 61 8.22 -20.07 -3.46
CA PHE A 61 8.42 -19.19 -2.31
C PHE A 61 9.50 -19.71 -1.38
N LEU A 62 10.32 -18.80 -0.88
CA LEU A 62 11.16 -19.00 0.29
C LEU A 62 10.62 -18.12 1.42
N LEU A 63 10.68 -18.65 2.65
CA LEU A 63 10.40 -17.88 3.85
C LEU A 63 11.73 -17.59 4.52
N GLU A 64 12.10 -16.31 4.60
CA GLU A 64 13.15 -15.85 5.49
C GLU A 64 12.50 -15.39 6.79
N ASP A 65 12.16 -16.38 7.62
CA ASP A 65 11.64 -16.16 8.96
C ASP A 65 12.75 -16.48 9.96
N LYS A 66 13.27 -15.43 10.61
CA LYS A 66 14.38 -15.56 11.56
C LYS A 66 13.91 -16.16 12.90
N THR A 67 12.62 -16.48 13.05
CA THR A 67 11.94 -16.10 14.29
C THR A 67 10.70 -16.98 14.60
N TYR A 68 10.12 -17.65 13.60
CA TYR A 68 9.07 -18.68 13.68
C TYR A 68 7.74 -18.23 14.32
N TRP A 69 7.41 -16.94 14.28
CA TRP A 69 6.28 -16.38 15.05
C TRP A 69 4.90 -16.60 14.43
N ILE A 70 4.83 -16.93 13.14
CA ILE A 70 3.56 -17.20 12.47
C ILE A 70 3.28 -18.71 12.51
N SER A 71 2.23 -19.09 13.25
CA SER A 71 1.67 -20.44 13.24
C SER A 71 0.31 -20.45 12.52
N PRO A 72 0.04 -21.44 11.65
CA PRO A 72 -1.28 -21.60 11.02
C PRO A 72 -2.41 -21.74 12.04
N GLU A 73 -2.12 -22.27 13.23
CA GLU A 73 -3.12 -22.65 14.23
C GLU A 73 -3.61 -21.48 15.09
N ARG A 74 -2.83 -20.38 15.18
CA ARG A 74 -3.16 -19.22 16.03
C ARG A 74 -3.52 -18.01 15.17
N ALA A 75 -4.81 -17.80 14.96
CA ALA A 75 -5.33 -16.65 14.22
C ALA A 75 -4.79 -15.32 14.77
N GLN A 76 -4.22 -14.51 13.87
CA GLN A 76 -3.65 -13.19 14.16
C GLN A 76 -3.91 -12.21 13.02
N PHE A 77 -3.44 -10.97 13.18
CA PHE A 77 -3.42 -9.99 12.10
C PHE A 77 -2.10 -10.12 11.33
N ILE A 78 -2.20 -10.28 10.02
CA ILE A 78 -1.09 -10.30 9.09
C ILE A 78 -1.22 -9.08 8.19
N LEU A 79 -0.28 -8.17 8.28
CA LEU A 79 -0.28 -6.91 7.57
C LEU A 79 0.78 -6.94 6.48
N SER A 80 0.57 -6.16 5.42
CA SER A 80 1.56 -5.99 4.36
C SER A 80 1.41 -4.63 3.69
N PHE A 81 2.22 -4.39 2.68
CA PHE A 81 2.15 -3.22 1.80
C PHE A 81 2.00 -3.70 0.35
N HIS A 82 1.46 -2.88 -0.52
CA HIS A 82 1.50 -3.10 -1.97
C HIS A 82 2.92 -2.82 -2.51
N PHE A 83 3.91 -3.51 -1.93
CA PHE A 83 5.32 -3.35 -2.19
C PHE A 83 5.92 -4.65 -2.71
N GLY A 84 6.77 -4.55 -3.73
CA GLY A 84 7.44 -5.68 -4.32
C GLY A 84 6.45 -6.69 -4.90
N TYR A 85 6.74 -7.98 -4.75
CA TYR A 85 5.84 -9.04 -5.19
C TYR A 85 4.72 -9.29 -4.17
N TYR A 86 4.01 -8.25 -3.73
CA TYR A 86 3.07 -8.31 -2.60
C TYR A 86 1.99 -9.39 -2.74
N ARG A 87 1.56 -9.70 -3.96
CA ARG A 87 0.59 -10.79 -4.23
C ARG A 87 1.11 -12.17 -3.86
N ALA A 88 2.43 -12.34 -3.78
CA ALA A 88 3.07 -13.55 -3.30
C ALA A 88 2.81 -13.80 -1.81
N VAL A 89 2.65 -12.76 -0.98
CA VAL A 89 2.46 -12.91 0.47
C VAL A 89 1.22 -13.74 0.79
N PRO A 90 -0.01 -13.38 0.34
CA PRO A 90 -1.16 -14.20 0.65
C PRO A 90 -1.15 -15.55 -0.09
N ALA A 91 -0.59 -15.64 -1.29
CA ALA A 91 -0.42 -16.93 -1.99
C ALA A 91 0.47 -17.90 -1.20
N PHE A 92 1.59 -17.40 -0.67
CA PHE A 92 2.51 -18.13 0.20
C PHE A 92 1.80 -18.64 1.47
N LEU A 93 1.05 -17.77 2.15
CA LEU A 93 0.31 -18.13 3.36
C LEU A 93 -0.70 -19.25 3.06
N VAL A 94 -1.50 -19.10 2.01
CA VAL A 94 -2.50 -20.13 1.67
C VAL A 94 -1.84 -21.46 1.30
N GLN A 95 -0.75 -21.47 0.53
CA GLN A 95 -0.01 -22.70 0.21
C GLN A 95 0.54 -23.42 1.46
N ARG A 96 0.80 -22.67 2.54
CA ARG A 96 1.22 -23.20 3.85
C ARG A 96 0.06 -23.63 4.74
N GLY A 97 -1.18 -23.58 4.26
CA GLY A 97 -2.38 -24.02 4.97
C GLY A 97 -3.02 -22.96 5.86
N TYR A 98 -2.62 -21.69 5.73
CA TYR A 98 -3.27 -20.60 6.44
C TYR A 98 -4.65 -20.33 5.85
N LYS A 99 -5.61 -20.08 6.74
CA LYS A 99 -6.91 -19.53 6.36
C LYS A 99 -6.86 -18.02 6.47
N LEU A 100 -7.23 -17.30 5.41
CA LEU A 100 -7.18 -15.84 5.34
C LEU A 100 -8.58 -15.24 5.24
N CYS A 101 -8.86 -14.28 6.11
CA CYS A 101 -9.98 -13.38 5.97
C CYS A 101 -9.45 -12.02 5.50
N ILE A 102 -9.88 -11.57 4.33
CA ILE A 102 -9.33 -10.38 3.66
C ILE A 102 -10.44 -9.33 3.55
N PRO A 103 -10.40 -8.24 4.35
CA PRO A 103 -11.26 -7.09 4.15
C PRO A 103 -10.86 -6.38 2.85
N VAL A 104 -11.82 -6.20 1.94
CA VAL A 104 -11.60 -5.50 0.66
C VAL A 104 -12.78 -4.59 0.35
N ALA A 105 -12.54 -3.58 -0.46
CA ALA A 105 -13.61 -2.75 -0.99
C ALA A 105 -14.60 -3.60 -1.81
N LYS A 106 -15.89 -3.28 -1.71
CA LYS A 106 -16.97 -4.01 -2.38
C LYS A 106 -16.72 -4.21 -3.88
N GLU A 107 -16.25 -3.18 -4.57
CA GLU A 107 -15.97 -3.19 -6.00
C GLU A 107 -14.81 -4.12 -6.39
N VAL A 108 -13.92 -4.47 -5.45
CA VAL A 108 -12.75 -5.34 -5.69
C VAL A 108 -13.04 -6.80 -5.33
N MET A 109 -14.09 -7.08 -4.54
CA MET A 109 -14.43 -8.42 -4.05
C MET A 109 -14.54 -9.48 -5.16
N LEU A 110 -15.26 -9.16 -6.25
CA LEU A 110 -15.51 -10.11 -7.33
C LEU A 110 -14.21 -10.47 -8.06
N GLN A 111 -13.38 -9.48 -8.38
CA GLN A 111 -12.11 -9.67 -9.05
C GLN A 111 -11.16 -10.51 -8.20
N GLN A 112 -11.08 -10.25 -6.89
CA GLN A 112 -10.25 -11.03 -5.97
C GLN A 112 -10.74 -12.48 -5.85
N SER A 113 -12.06 -12.68 -5.74
CA SER A 113 -12.64 -14.02 -5.67
C SER A 113 -12.30 -14.85 -6.91
N GLN A 114 -12.37 -14.26 -8.11
CA GLN A 114 -11.98 -14.91 -9.36
C GLN A 114 -10.49 -15.26 -9.41
N HIS A 115 -9.63 -14.34 -8.95
CA HIS A 115 -8.19 -14.58 -8.87
C HIS A 115 -7.84 -15.78 -7.98
N TYR A 116 -8.38 -15.84 -6.75
CA TYR A 116 -8.11 -16.94 -5.84
C TYR A 116 -8.77 -18.26 -6.27
N ALA A 117 -9.93 -18.21 -6.93
CA ALA A 117 -10.54 -19.39 -7.53
C ALA A 117 -9.62 -20.01 -8.60
N ALA A 118 -8.99 -19.17 -9.44
CA ALA A 118 -8.02 -19.63 -10.44
C ALA A 118 -6.74 -20.18 -9.81
N LEU A 119 -6.24 -19.56 -8.74
CA LEU A 119 -5.01 -19.96 -8.06
C LEU A 119 -5.14 -21.26 -7.26
N LEU A 120 -6.28 -21.47 -6.58
CA LEU A 120 -6.44 -22.53 -5.58
C LEU A 120 -7.43 -23.64 -5.98
N GLY A 121 -8.17 -23.46 -7.08
CA GLY A 121 -9.25 -24.34 -7.48
C GLY A 121 -10.34 -24.46 -6.41
N ASP A 122 -11.00 -25.61 -6.32
CA ASP A 122 -12.17 -25.85 -5.44
C ASP A 122 -11.90 -25.65 -3.94
N ARG A 123 -10.64 -25.57 -3.52
CA ARG A 123 -10.27 -25.38 -2.11
C ARG A 123 -10.32 -23.92 -1.66
N TRP A 124 -10.45 -22.96 -2.59
CA TRP A 124 -10.31 -21.53 -2.30
C TRP A 124 -11.28 -21.06 -1.21
N GLN A 125 -12.56 -21.47 -1.27
CA GLN A 125 -13.60 -21.04 -0.33
C GLN A 125 -13.40 -21.54 1.10
N LYS A 126 -12.58 -22.58 1.30
CA LYS A 126 -12.25 -23.11 2.63
C LYS A 126 -11.04 -22.42 3.26
N GLN A 127 -10.26 -21.70 2.46
CA GLN A 127 -9.01 -21.08 2.88
C GLN A 127 -9.05 -19.56 2.78
N VAL A 128 -9.90 -18.97 1.95
CA VAL A 128 -9.98 -17.52 1.78
C VAL A 128 -11.43 -17.04 1.85
N VAL A 129 -11.68 -16.06 2.71
CA VAL A 129 -12.96 -15.36 2.85
C VAL A 129 -12.75 -13.87 2.66
N PHE A 130 -13.56 -13.25 1.80
CA PHE A 130 -13.58 -11.79 1.64
C PHE A 130 -14.71 -11.17 2.45
N LEU A 131 -14.41 -10.06 3.13
CA LEU A 131 -15.40 -9.23 3.81
C LEU A 131 -15.37 -7.82 3.21
N GLU A 132 -16.52 -7.16 3.15
CA GLU A 132 -16.62 -5.76 2.73
C GLU A 132 -15.98 -4.85 3.79
N ALA A 133 -14.99 -4.06 3.40
CA ALA A 133 -14.23 -3.20 4.30
C ALA A 133 -15.08 -2.04 4.88
N GLU A 134 -16.13 -1.65 4.16
CA GLU A 134 -17.06 -0.58 4.52
C GLU A 134 -18.22 -1.06 5.42
N ASP A 135 -18.29 -2.36 5.76
CA ASP A 135 -19.37 -2.90 6.57
C ASP A 135 -19.31 -2.36 8.02
N PRO A 136 -20.38 -1.73 8.55
CA PRO A 136 -20.42 -1.24 9.93
C PRO A 136 -20.25 -2.35 10.99
N HIS A 137 -20.49 -3.63 10.62
CA HIS A 137 -20.32 -4.80 11.48
C HIS A 137 -19.01 -5.55 11.21
N LEU A 138 -18.08 -4.99 10.43
CA LEU A 138 -16.83 -5.63 10.05
C LEU A 138 -16.07 -6.19 11.27
N PHE A 139 -15.99 -5.44 12.37
CA PHE A 139 -15.32 -5.89 13.60
C PHE A 139 -15.85 -7.23 14.11
N PHE A 140 -17.17 -7.39 14.19
CA PHE A 140 -17.79 -8.62 14.67
C PHE A 140 -17.60 -9.78 13.70
N LYS A 141 -17.68 -9.49 12.40
CA LYS A 141 -17.42 -10.49 11.34
C LYS A 141 -15.97 -10.98 11.39
N LEU A 142 -15.00 -10.08 11.56
CA LEU A 142 -13.59 -10.46 11.70
C LEU A 142 -13.36 -11.32 12.92
N ARG A 143 -13.91 -10.93 14.08
CA ARG A 143 -13.85 -11.74 15.30
C ARG A 143 -14.39 -13.17 15.06
N GLN A 144 -15.56 -13.28 14.44
CA GLN A 144 -16.15 -14.58 14.11
C GLN A 144 -15.24 -15.41 13.20
N GLN A 145 -14.63 -14.80 12.17
CA GLN A 145 -13.70 -15.52 11.30
C GLN A 145 -12.43 -15.95 12.06
N MET A 146 -11.90 -15.11 12.95
CA MET A 146 -10.76 -15.48 13.79
C MET A 146 -11.08 -16.66 14.72
N ASP A 147 -12.29 -16.72 15.28
CA ASP A 147 -12.75 -17.85 16.09
C ASP A 147 -12.84 -19.17 15.26
N LEU A 148 -13.00 -19.07 13.94
CA LEU A 148 -12.95 -20.19 12.99
C LEU A 148 -11.53 -20.51 12.49
N GLY A 149 -10.51 -19.82 13.04
CA GLY A 149 -9.10 -20.02 12.70
C GLY A 149 -8.61 -19.23 11.48
N TYR A 150 -9.36 -18.21 11.01
CA TYR A 150 -8.89 -17.34 9.95
C TYR A 150 -7.97 -16.23 10.51
N HIS A 151 -6.83 -16.05 9.86
CA HIS A 151 -5.96 -14.89 10.03
C HIS A 151 -6.54 -13.72 9.26
N ILE A 152 -6.47 -12.52 9.83
CA ILE A 152 -6.91 -11.32 9.12
C ILE A 152 -5.74 -10.81 8.29
N PHE A 153 -5.88 -10.77 6.96
CA PHE A 153 -4.86 -10.25 6.07
C PHE A 153 -5.30 -8.92 5.45
N CYS A 154 -4.47 -7.88 5.55
CA CYS A 154 -4.74 -6.61 4.88
C CYS A 154 -3.48 -5.84 4.51
N TYR A 155 -3.60 -5.03 3.45
CA TYR A 155 -2.58 -4.07 3.08
C TYR A 155 -2.79 -2.75 3.85
N LEU A 156 -1.73 -2.26 4.50
CA LEU A 156 -1.74 -1.01 5.28
C LEU A 156 -1.87 0.23 4.40
N ASP A 157 -1.48 0.09 3.14
CA ASP A 157 -1.54 1.11 2.10
C ASP A 157 -2.66 0.93 1.10
N GLY A 158 -3.64 0.07 1.42
CA GLY A 158 -4.87 -0.07 0.69
C GLY A 158 -5.97 0.87 1.19
N GLY A 159 -6.96 1.13 0.34
CA GLY A 159 -8.22 1.76 0.75
C GLY A 159 -8.88 2.59 -0.35
N VAL A 160 -10.18 2.81 -0.21
CA VAL A 160 -10.95 3.68 -1.11
C VAL A 160 -10.95 5.11 -0.57
N ASN A 161 -10.59 6.05 -1.46
CA ASN A 161 -10.79 7.50 -1.40
C ASN A 161 -10.87 8.13 0.01
N ALA A 162 -9.73 8.48 0.59
CA ALA A 162 -9.68 9.41 1.74
C ALA A 162 -10.25 10.80 1.37
N ALA A 163 -10.19 11.17 0.09
CA ALA A 163 -10.64 12.46 -0.47
C ALA A 163 -12.10 12.84 -0.19
N LYS A 164 -13.02 11.88 -0.01
CA LYS A 164 -14.45 12.20 0.20
C LYS A 164 -14.85 12.35 1.67
N ASP A 165 -14.00 11.96 2.62
CA ASP A 165 -14.38 11.83 4.03
C ASP A 165 -13.28 12.23 5.02
N PHE A 166 -12.40 13.15 4.64
CA PHE A 166 -11.33 13.67 5.52
C PHE A 166 -11.83 14.25 6.86
N GLN A 167 -13.10 14.68 6.93
CA GLN A 167 -13.71 15.14 8.19
C GLN A 167 -14.42 14.03 8.98
N ALA A 168 -14.83 12.93 8.34
CA ALA A 168 -15.54 11.83 8.99
C ALA A 168 -14.60 10.71 9.46
N GLN A 169 -13.46 10.53 8.79
CA GLN A 169 -12.49 9.47 9.10
C GLN A 169 -11.42 9.99 10.07
N LYS A 170 -11.23 9.27 11.19
CA LYS A 170 -10.15 9.50 12.18
C LYS A 170 -8.80 9.07 11.59
N LEU A 171 -8.32 9.81 10.60
CA LEU A 171 -6.97 9.65 10.07
C LEU A 171 -5.95 10.24 11.05
N SER A 172 -4.81 9.59 11.17
CA SER A 172 -3.68 10.08 11.96
C SER A 172 -2.54 10.40 11.01
N GLU A 173 -1.94 11.57 11.19
CA GLU A 173 -0.75 11.97 10.44
C GLU A 173 0.48 11.40 11.14
N ILE A 174 1.34 10.74 10.38
CA ILE A 174 2.62 10.20 10.86
C ILE A 174 3.76 10.73 9.98
N PRO A 175 4.96 10.93 10.53
CA PRO A 175 6.16 11.12 9.73
C PRO A 175 6.35 9.94 8.78
N PHE A 176 6.74 10.23 7.54
CA PHE A 176 7.10 9.21 6.57
C PHE A 176 8.06 9.79 5.53
N LEU A 177 9.27 9.24 5.45
CA LEU A 177 10.35 9.73 4.59
C LEU A 177 10.61 11.24 4.82
N ASN A 178 10.71 12.05 3.76
CA ASN A 178 10.94 13.50 3.87
C ASN A 178 9.69 14.32 4.23
N GLY A 179 8.58 13.67 4.56
CA GLY A 179 7.31 14.33 4.82
C GLY A 179 6.44 13.58 5.82
N SER A 180 5.15 13.58 5.56
CA SER A 180 4.17 12.88 6.36
C SER A 180 3.05 12.33 5.50
N ILE A 181 2.37 11.32 6.03
CA ILE A 181 1.20 10.69 5.42
C ILE A 181 0.09 10.55 6.46
N LYS A 182 -1.15 10.51 5.99
CA LYS A 182 -2.35 10.25 6.79
C LYS A 182 -2.78 8.80 6.62
N ILE A 183 -2.89 8.08 7.72
CA ILE A 183 -3.18 6.65 7.71
C ILE A 183 -4.44 6.32 8.51
N LYS A 184 -5.06 5.18 8.17
CA LYS A 184 -6.22 4.64 8.89
C LYS A 184 -5.74 3.66 9.95
N HIS A 185 -6.03 3.93 11.22
CA HIS A 185 -5.71 3.01 12.32
C HIS A 185 -6.81 1.97 12.59
N GLY A 186 -7.75 1.74 11.65
CA GLY A 186 -8.90 0.86 11.85
C GLY A 186 -8.46 -0.55 12.22
N ILE A 187 -7.58 -1.15 11.41
CA ILE A 187 -7.10 -2.51 11.65
C ILE A 187 -6.31 -2.65 12.95
N LEU A 188 -5.43 -1.67 13.26
CA LEU A 188 -4.68 -1.63 14.52
C LEU A 188 -5.61 -1.52 15.73
N SER A 189 -6.70 -0.76 15.61
CA SER A 189 -7.72 -0.65 16.67
C SER A 189 -8.40 -2.01 16.91
N MET A 190 -8.70 -2.75 15.84
CA MET A 190 -9.33 -4.07 15.95
C MET A 190 -8.37 -5.10 16.56
N ALA A 191 -7.10 -5.10 16.14
CA ALA A 191 -6.06 -5.94 16.72
C ALA A 191 -5.89 -5.68 18.23
N PHE A 192 -5.87 -4.41 18.63
CA PHE A 192 -5.84 -4.03 20.04
C PHE A 192 -7.05 -4.57 20.81
N LEU A 193 -8.26 -4.33 20.31
CA LEU A 193 -9.50 -4.75 20.97
C LEU A 193 -9.64 -6.28 21.08
N LEU A 194 -9.18 -7.01 20.07
CA LEU A 194 -9.23 -8.48 20.06
C LEU A 194 -8.06 -9.13 20.81
N GLN A 195 -7.09 -8.35 21.28
CA GLN A 195 -5.88 -8.84 21.95
C GLN A 195 -5.14 -9.89 21.09
N LYS A 196 -4.95 -9.57 19.81
CA LYS A 196 -4.32 -10.46 18.83
C LYS A 196 -2.97 -9.90 18.39
N ASN A 197 -2.05 -10.82 18.10
CA ASN A 197 -0.73 -10.48 17.58
C ASN A 197 -0.85 -9.81 16.20
N ILE A 198 0.17 -9.03 15.87
CA ILE A 198 0.34 -8.42 14.56
C ILE A 198 1.68 -8.90 14.00
N THR A 199 1.65 -9.41 12.78
CA THR A 199 2.86 -9.65 11.99
C THR A 199 2.80 -8.85 10.70
N VAL A 200 3.88 -8.17 10.36
CA VAL A 200 4.02 -7.45 9.09
C VAL A 200 4.93 -8.28 8.19
N LEU A 201 4.41 -8.67 7.02
CA LEU A 201 5.14 -9.41 6.01
C LEU A 201 5.34 -8.55 4.77
N ILE A 202 6.48 -8.70 4.12
CA ILE A 202 6.76 -8.13 2.80
C ILE A 202 7.37 -9.20 1.90
N ALA A 203 7.19 -9.05 0.59
CA ALA A 203 7.89 -9.86 -0.40
C ALA A 203 9.09 -9.07 -0.92
N LYS A 204 10.30 -9.60 -0.72
CA LYS A 204 11.52 -8.97 -1.23
C LYS A 204 11.52 -8.89 -2.76
N ILE A 205 12.26 -7.93 -3.28
CA ILE A 205 12.54 -7.86 -4.72
C ILE A 205 13.50 -8.98 -5.08
N ALA A 206 13.03 -9.94 -5.87
CA ALA A 206 13.83 -11.02 -6.42
C ALA A 206 14.30 -10.69 -7.84
N ALA A 207 15.47 -11.21 -8.21
CA ALA A 207 15.90 -11.23 -9.60
C ALA A 207 15.01 -12.19 -10.42
N GLU A 208 15.02 -12.05 -11.74
CA GLU A 208 14.27 -12.95 -12.62
C GLU A 208 14.72 -14.41 -12.40
N ASN A 209 13.75 -15.32 -12.28
CA ASN A 209 13.91 -16.77 -12.03
C ASN A 209 14.40 -17.17 -10.63
N GLU A 210 14.67 -16.22 -9.73
CA GLU A 210 14.91 -16.52 -8.32
C GLU A 210 13.58 -16.71 -7.57
N PRO A 211 13.54 -17.53 -6.50
CA PRO A 211 12.34 -17.68 -5.71
C PRO A 211 12.00 -16.36 -4.98
N ILE A 212 10.71 -16.10 -4.83
CA ILE A 212 10.25 -14.92 -4.09
C ILE A 212 10.47 -15.19 -2.60
N VAL A 213 11.25 -14.32 -1.95
CA VAL A 213 11.50 -14.39 -0.51
C VAL A 213 10.46 -13.58 0.22
N ILE A 214 9.65 -14.23 1.04
CA ILE A 214 8.78 -13.57 2.02
C ILE A 214 9.59 -13.36 3.29
N CYS A 215 9.62 -12.12 3.80
CA CYS A 215 10.28 -11.81 5.06
C CYS A 215 9.34 -11.08 6.02
N GLU A 216 9.60 -11.31 7.29
CA GLU A 216 9.01 -10.54 8.37
C GLU A 216 9.70 -9.18 8.45
N LEU A 217 8.89 -8.12 8.41
CA LEU A 217 9.35 -6.75 8.64
C LEU A 217 9.30 -6.41 10.12
N SER A 218 8.18 -6.74 10.78
CA SER A 218 8.00 -6.54 12.22
C SER A 218 7.02 -7.57 12.77
N HIS A 219 7.18 -7.95 14.03
CA HIS A 219 6.23 -8.79 14.76
C HIS A 219 6.00 -8.27 16.16
N TRP A 220 4.77 -8.45 16.64
CA TRP A 220 4.35 -7.96 17.93
C TRP A 220 3.40 -8.91 18.64
N PHE A 221 3.83 -9.27 19.85
CA PHE A 221 3.03 -9.97 20.85
C PHE A 221 2.28 -8.97 21.70
N GLU A 222 1.05 -9.32 22.07
CA GLU A 222 0.29 -8.86 23.25
C GLU A 222 0.38 -7.36 23.61
N ASN A 223 -0.77 -6.70 23.74
CA ASN A 223 -0.82 -5.26 23.99
C ASN A 223 -0.30 -4.87 25.38
N TRP A 224 1.01 -4.61 25.51
CA TRP A 224 1.61 -4.05 26.73
C TRP A 224 1.37 -2.54 26.90
N PHE A 225 0.61 -1.94 25.97
CA PHE A 225 0.33 -0.52 25.96
C PHE A 225 -0.82 -0.18 26.91
N PRO A 226 -0.69 0.88 27.72
CA PRO A 226 -1.72 1.25 28.71
C PRO A 226 -2.98 1.85 28.06
N SER A 227 -2.96 2.16 26.75
CA SER A 227 -4.14 2.61 26.01
C SER A 227 -4.09 2.27 24.53
N ALA A 228 -5.26 2.13 23.91
CA ALA A 228 -5.41 1.93 22.47
C ALA A 228 -4.79 3.08 21.64
N ARG A 229 -4.75 4.30 22.18
CA ARG A 229 -4.14 5.44 21.48
C ARG A 229 -2.62 5.26 21.39
N GLN A 230 -1.97 5.03 22.52
CA GLN A 230 -0.52 4.84 22.56
C GLN A 230 -0.08 3.62 21.73
N PHE A 231 -0.85 2.53 21.78
CA PHE A 231 -0.66 1.38 20.90
C PHE A 231 -0.63 1.82 19.43
N LYS A 232 -1.70 2.46 18.95
CA LYS A 232 -1.81 2.82 17.53
C LYS A 232 -0.73 3.80 17.11
N ASP A 233 -0.47 4.85 17.89
CA ASP A 233 0.50 5.89 17.58
C ASP A 233 1.94 5.33 17.53
N TYR A 234 2.28 4.40 18.43
CA TYR A 234 3.58 3.74 18.44
C TYR A 234 3.72 2.77 17.27
N PHE A 235 2.75 1.87 17.10
CA PHE A 235 2.84 0.80 16.11
C PHE A 235 2.79 1.32 14.68
N SER A 236 1.94 2.30 14.40
CA SER A 236 1.93 2.88 13.07
C SER A 236 3.26 3.55 12.74
N ARG A 237 3.85 4.26 13.69
CA ARG A 237 5.17 4.87 13.49
C ARG A 237 6.24 3.81 13.20
N ILE A 238 6.37 2.78 14.03
CA ILE A 238 7.43 1.76 13.85
C ILE A 238 7.24 0.96 12.56
N ILE A 239 6.00 0.52 12.24
CA ILE A 239 5.75 -0.26 11.02
C ILE A 239 6.11 0.53 9.75
N TYR A 240 5.83 1.84 9.75
CA TYR A 240 6.18 2.68 8.62
C TYR A 240 7.67 3.05 8.62
N GLU A 241 8.30 3.29 9.77
CA GLU A 241 9.76 3.47 9.90
C GLU A 241 10.52 2.24 9.34
N ASP A 242 10.14 1.02 9.72
CA ASP A 242 10.75 -0.22 9.19
C ASP A 242 10.54 -0.33 7.66
N PHE A 243 9.38 0.12 7.16
CA PHE A 243 9.07 0.11 5.74
C PHE A 243 9.89 1.12 4.93
N GLU A 244 10.25 2.28 5.51
CA GLU A 244 11.05 3.31 4.83
C GLU A 244 12.38 2.77 4.32
N GLU A 245 13.09 2.00 5.14
CA GLU A 245 14.39 1.42 4.76
C GLU A 245 14.27 0.55 3.51
N THR A 246 13.24 -0.30 3.48
CA THR A 246 12.95 -1.19 2.34
C THR A 246 12.53 -0.38 1.11
N LEU A 247 11.70 0.66 1.31
CA LEU A 247 11.20 1.51 0.23
C LEU A 247 12.30 2.34 -0.42
N LEU A 248 13.26 2.83 0.36
CA LEU A 248 14.38 3.62 -0.16
C LEU A 248 15.36 2.79 -1.00
N GLU A 249 15.45 1.48 -0.75
CA GLU A 249 16.25 0.56 -1.57
C GLU A 249 15.61 0.32 -2.95
N TYR A 250 14.28 0.17 -3.01
CA TYR A 250 13.52 -0.10 -4.24
C TYR A 250 12.29 0.81 -4.37
N PRO A 251 12.46 2.12 -4.61
CA PRO A 251 11.37 3.08 -4.62
C PRO A 251 10.32 2.76 -5.70
N GLU A 252 10.72 2.17 -6.83
CA GLU A 252 9.80 1.79 -7.90
C GLU A 252 8.84 0.66 -7.53
N ALA A 253 9.15 -0.11 -6.49
CA ALA A 253 8.40 -1.31 -6.15
C ALA A 253 7.13 -1.05 -5.31
N TRP A 254 6.89 0.19 -4.91
CA TRP A 254 5.68 0.57 -4.16
C TRP A 254 4.56 1.02 -5.10
N GLU A 255 3.53 0.21 -5.23
CA GLU A 255 2.41 0.49 -6.14
C GLU A 255 1.63 1.76 -5.72
N ALA A 256 1.61 2.06 -4.42
CA ALA A 256 0.83 3.17 -3.87
C ALA A 256 1.27 4.53 -4.40
N TRP A 257 2.49 4.69 -4.92
CA TRP A 257 2.92 5.94 -5.57
C TRP A 257 1.94 6.44 -6.63
N LEU A 258 1.23 5.53 -7.31
CA LEU A 258 0.28 5.85 -8.38
C LEU A 258 -1.02 6.47 -7.85
N TYR A 259 -1.34 6.28 -6.57
CA TYR A 259 -2.63 6.68 -5.98
C TYR A 259 -2.53 7.27 -4.56
N LEU A 260 -1.32 7.49 -4.03
CA LEU A 260 -1.09 7.89 -2.64
C LEU A 260 -1.86 9.15 -2.23
N HIS A 261 -1.85 10.17 -3.10
CA HIS A 261 -2.64 11.39 -2.94
C HIS A 261 -4.15 11.18 -2.68
N LYS A 262 -4.72 10.06 -3.14
CA LYS A 262 -6.15 9.74 -2.95
C LYS A 262 -6.43 9.06 -1.62
N ILE A 263 -5.46 8.36 -1.06
CA ILE A 263 -5.67 7.42 0.06
C ILE A 263 -4.93 7.83 1.34
N MET A 264 -3.81 8.55 1.23
CA MET A 264 -2.94 8.92 2.34
C MET A 264 -2.56 10.39 2.39
N SER A 265 -2.83 11.18 1.35
CA SER A 265 -2.58 12.64 1.32
C SER A 265 -1.20 13.03 1.89
N PRO A 266 -0.13 12.71 1.14
CA PRO A 266 1.21 13.08 1.57
C PRO A 266 1.34 14.60 1.70
N SER A 267 2.14 15.03 2.66
CA SER A 267 2.43 16.43 2.98
C SER A 267 3.92 16.59 3.25
N SER A 268 4.47 17.78 3.03
CA SER A 268 5.85 18.12 3.37
C SER A 268 5.98 19.63 3.61
N ASP A 269 7.16 20.10 4.02
CA ASP A 269 7.40 21.53 4.27
C ASP A 269 7.44 22.32 2.96
N VAL A 270 6.58 23.34 2.83
CA VAL A 270 6.51 24.26 1.69
C VAL A 270 7.84 24.95 1.38
N ALA A 271 8.70 25.16 2.39
CA ALA A 271 10.02 25.76 2.20
C ALA A 271 10.93 24.94 1.26
N THR A 272 10.65 23.64 1.12
CA THR A 272 11.40 22.73 0.24
C THR A 272 10.93 22.79 -1.23
N TRP A 273 9.88 23.56 -1.55
CA TRP A 273 9.26 23.55 -2.89
C TRP A 273 9.68 24.74 -3.77
N PRO A 274 10.61 24.54 -4.73
CA PRO A 274 10.95 25.59 -5.68
C PRO A 274 9.78 25.87 -6.63
N ALA A 275 9.51 27.15 -6.90
CA ALA A 275 8.43 27.57 -7.78
C ALA A 275 8.52 26.97 -9.20
N THR A 276 9.75 26.76 -9.70
CA THR A 276 10.04 26.28 -11.05
C THR A 276 9.56 24.86 -11.34
N ASN A 277 9.37 24.02 -10.31
CA ASN A 277 8.96 22.61 -10.46
C ASN A 277 7.72 22.27 -9.62
N ARG A 278 6.99 23.26 -9.12
CA ARG A 278 5.77 23.08 -8.32
C ARG A 278 4.52 22.93 -9.18
N ILE A 279 4.46 23.64 -10.29
CA ILE A 279 3.31 23.63 -11.20
C ILE A 279 3.59 22.75 -12.41
N ILE A 280 2.62 21.91 -12.79
CA ILE A 280 2.70 21.08 -14.00
C ILE A 280 1.33 21.05 -14.69
N SER A 281 1.29 21.12 -16.02
CA SER A 281 0.01 21.09 -16.74
C SER A 281 -0.41 19.68 -17.13
N PHE A 282 -1.71 19.45 -17.27
CA PHE A 282 -2.26 18.20 -17.80
C PHE A 282 -3.65 18.44 -18.42
N SER A 283 -4.10 17.49 -19.24
CA SER A 283 -5.45 17.50 -19.81
C SER A 283 -6.38 16.60 -19.01
N MET A 284 -7.64 17.02 -18.86
CA MET A 284 -8.71 16.15 -18.39
C MET A 284 -10.01 16.51 -19.10
N LYS A 285 -10.59 15.55 -19.83
CA LYS A 285 -11.85 15.75 -20.59
C LYS A 285 -11.76 16.99 -21.49
N GLU A 286 -10.69 17.07 -22.29
CA GLU A 286 -10.40 18.15 -23.23
C GLU A 286 -10.10 19.53 -22.61
N LYS A 287 -10.10 19.64 -21.26
CA LYS A 287 -9.70 20.86 -20.56
C LYS A 287 -8.24 20.82 -20.17
N GLN A 288 -7.52 21.91 -20.44
CA GLN A 288 -6.16 22.12 -19.95
C GLN A 288 -6.21 22.63 -18.51
N LEU A 289 -5.43 22.00 -17.63
CA LEU A 289 -5.36 22.30 -16.22
C LEU A 289 -3.90 22.47 -15.78
N LEU A 290 -3.66 23.27 -14.74
CA LEU A 290 -2.41 23.33 -13.99
C LEU A 290 -2.61 22.64 -12.64
N LEU A 291 -1.83 21.61 -12.35
CA LEU A 291 -1.72 21.04 -11.01
C LEU A 291 -0.67 21.81 -10.21
N ASP A 292 -1.05 22.30 -9.04
CA ASP A 292 -0.11 22.62 -7.97
C ASP A 292 0.23 21.34 -7.21
N LYS A 293 1.43 20.81 -7.46
CA LYS A 293 1.89 19.54 -6.89
C LYS A 293 1.99 19.55 -5.36
N PHE A 294 2.16 20.73 -4.75
CA PHE A 294 2.21 20.86 -3.29
C PHE A 294 0.82 20.71 -2.63
N THR A 295 -0.22 21.24 -3.26
CA THR A 295 -1.59 21.24 -2.70
C THR A 295 -2.50 20.19 -3.32
N TYR A 296 -2.06 19.55 -4.41
CA TYR A 296 -2.88 18.70 -5.28
C TYR A 296 -4.09 19.42 -5.92
N LEU A 297 -4.16 20.75 -5.85
CA LEU A 297 -5.23 21.53 -6.46
C LEU A 297 -4.96 21.76 -7.94
N SER A 298 -6.01 21.62 -8.75
CA SER A 298 -5.97 21.84 -10.19
C SER A 298 -6.73 23.10 -10.58
N TYR A 299 -6.13 23.93 -11.43
CA TYR A 299 -6.68 25.21 -11.88
C TYR A 299 -6.84 25.19 -13.41
N PRO A 300 -7.95 25.73 -13.97
CA PRO A 300 -8.08 25.85 -15.43
C PRO A 300 -7.04 26.81 -15.99
N LEU A 301 -6.50 26.46 -17.16
CA LEU A 301 -5.71 27.34 -18.02
C LEU A 301 -6.60 28.28 -18.83
#